data_AF-A0A7J8WXT1-F1
#
_entry.id   AF-A0A7J8WXT1-F1
#
_cell.length_a   1.000
_cell.length_b   1.000
_cell.length_c   1.000
_cell.angle_alpha   90.00
_cell.angle_beta   90.00
_cell.angle_gamma   90.00
#
_symmetry.space_group_name_H-M   'P 1'
#
loop_
_entity.id
_entity.type
_entity.pdbx_description
1 polymer ?
#
loop_
_entity_poly.entity_id
_entity_poly.type
_entity_poly.pdbx_seq_one_letter_code
_entity_poly.pdbx_strand_id
1 'polypeptide(L)'
;MITHLPLCSIPSPKTVLVVGGGDGGVLAEISRHSSVEHIDICEIDRMVIEVSKKFFPELAAGFEDPRVCLHVGDAVEFLRNVPEGKYDVIIVDSSDPVGML
;
A
#
# COMPACT_ATOMS: atom_id res chain seq x y z
N MET A 1 6.70 -4.27 -10.59
CA MET A 1 8.02 -3.59 -10.54
C MET A 1 8.13 -2.67 -9.33
N ILE A 2 7.18 -1.74 -9.14
CA ILE A 2 7.21 -0.73 -8.07
C ILE A 2 7.39 -1.32 -6.66
N THR A 3 6.89 -2.54 -6.42
CA THR A 3 7.03 -3.28 -5.15
C THR A 3 8.40 -3.92 -4.93
N HIS A 4 8.88 -4.71 -5.90
CA HIS A 4 10.07 -5.55 -5.66
C HIS A 4 11.38 -4.80 -5.74
N LEU A 5 11.46 -3.72 -6.53
CA LEU A 5 12.66 -2.90 -6.58
C LEU A 5 13.08 -2.41 -5.19
N PRO A 6 12.23 -1.76 -4.38
CA PRO A 6 12.61 -1.35 -3.03
C PRO A 6 12.73 -2.53 -2.07
N LEU A 7 11.80 -3.49 -2.05
CA LEU A 7 11.81 -4.58 -1.07
C LEU A 7 12.98 -5.55 -1.24
N CYS A 8 13.48 -5.76 -2.45
CA CYS A 8 14.67 -6.59 -2.70
C CYS A 8 15.98 -5.83 -2.49
N SER A 9 15.95 -4.50 -2.29
CA SER A 9 17.14 -3.67 -2.14
C SER A 9 17.58 -3.46 -0.69
N ILE A 10 16.77 -3.91 0.28
CA ILE A 10 17.09 -3.86 1.71
C ILE A 10 16.91 -5.23 2.36
N PRO A 11 17.71 -5.58 3.39
CA PRO A 11 17.62 -6.88 4.03
C PRO A 11 16.37 -6.96 4.92
N SER A 12 15.52 -7.96 4.64
CA SER A 12 14.39 -8.36 5.50
C SER A 12 13.46 -7.21 5.94
N PRO A 13 12.83 -6.47 5.00
CA PRO A 13 11.86 -5.43 5.33
C PRO A 13 10.68 -6.02 6.13
N LYS A 14 10.24 -5.31 7.17
CA LYS A 14 9.18 -5.72 8.10
C LYS A 14 7.95 -4.84 8.01
N THR A 15 8.12 -3.52 7.91
CA THR A 15 7.01 -2.55 7.90
C THR A 15 6.96 -1.79 6.58
N VAL A 16 5.80 -1.86 5.91
CA VAL A 16 5.61 -1.23 4.59
C VAL A 16 4.40 -0.29 4.65
N LEU A 17 4.55 0.90 4.07
CA LEU A 17 3.44 1.79 3.76
C LEU A 17 3.22 1.84 2.25
N VAL A 18 1.97 1.69 1.82
CA VAL A 18 1.52 1.94 0.45
C VAL A 18 0.63 3.19 0.46
N VAL A 19 0.95 4.14 -0.42
CA VAL A 19 0.12 5.32 -0.68
C VAL A 19 -0.53 5.14 -2.05
N GLY A 20 -1.86 5.05 -2.08
CA GLY A 20 -2.63 4.66 -3.26
C GLY A 20 -2.66 3.15 -3.46
N GLY A 21 -2.75 2.71 -4.73
CA GLY A 21 -2.77 1.30 -5.10
C GLY A 21 -4.09 0.57 -4.83
N GLY A 22 -5.20 1.30 -4.70
CA GLY A 22 -6.53 0.82 -4.30
C GLY A 22 -7.13 -0.39 -5.04
N ASP A 23 -6.44 -0.99 -6.02
CA ASP A 23 -6.82 -2.26 -6.65
C ASP A 23 -6.32 -3.52 -5.91
N GLY A 24 -5.35 -3.37 -5.00
CA GLY A 24 -4.76 -4.46 -4.21
C GLY A 24 -3.60 -5.18 -4.88
N GLY A 25 -3.23 -4.84 -6.12
CA GLY A 25 -2.14 -5.49 -6.85
C GLY A 25 -0.78 -5.29 -6.19
N VAL A 26 -0.49 -4.08 -5.72
CA VAL A 26 0.75 -3.79 -4.95
C VAL A 26 0.79 -4.61 -3.66
N LEU A 27 -0.34 -4.75 -2.96
CA LEU A 27 -0.44 -5.54 -1.73
C LEU A 27 -0.12 -7.01 -1.99
N ALA A 28 -0.71 -7.60 -3.02
CA ALA A 28 -0.46 -8.99 -3.40
C ALA A 28 1.04 -9.25 -3.67
N GLU A 29 1.74 -8.29 -4.24
CA GLU A 29 3.18 -8.40 -4.49
C GLU A 29 4.03 -8.19 -3.22
N ILE A 30 3.59 -7.35 -2.28
CA ILE A 30 4.24 -7.23 -0.95
C ILE A 30 4.06 -8.54 -0.19
N SER A 31 2.89 -9.18 -0.29
CA SER A 31 2.56 -10.41 0.43
C SER A 31 3.52 -11.58 0.14
N ARG A 32 4.20 -11.56 -1.01
CA ARG A 32 5.23 -12.55 -1.38
C ARG A 32 6.50 -12.44 -0.53
N HIS A 33 6.72 -11.32 0.17
CA HIS A 33 7.87 -11.10 1.04
C HIS A 33 7.55 -11.59 2.44
N SER A 34 8.12 -12.74 2.83
CA SER A 34 7.84 -13.38 4.12
C SER A 34 8.41 -12.64 5.32
N SER A 35 9.37 -11.73 5.12
CA SER A 35 9.91 -10.88 6.18
C SER A 35 8.95 -9.75 6.58
N VAL A 36 7.99 -9.39 5.71
CA VAL A 36 7.05 -8.31 5.98
C VAL A 36 6.06 -8.78 7.05
N GLU A 37 5.94 -7.99 8.10
CA GLU A 37 5.11 -8.26 9.28
C GLU A 37 3.88 -7.35 9.32
N HIS A 38 3.95 -6.13 8.75
CA HIS A 38 2.85 -5.16 8.75
C HIS A 38 2.83 -4.34 7.46
N ILE A 39 1.63 -4.16 6.89
CA ILE A 39 1.40 -3.39 5.67
C ILE A 39 0.30 -2.37 5.96
N ASP A 40 0.63 -1.09 6.02
CA ASP A 40 -0.37 -0.03 5.99
C ASP A 40 -0.63 0.36 4.53
N ILE A 41 -1.90 0.52 4.15
CA ILE A 41 -2.29 1.12 2.86
C ILE A 41 -3.21 2.30 3.10
N CYS A 42 -2.89 3.44 2.50
CA CYS A 42 -3.71 4.65 2.50
C CYS A 42 -4.28 4.87 1.12
N GLU A 43 -5.60 4.72 0.97
CA GLU A 43 -6.33 5.00 -0.26
C GLU A 43 -7.39 6.06 0.03
N ILE A 44 -7.39 7.14 -0.74
CA ILE A 44 -8.26 8.29 -0.50
C ILE A 44 -9.70 8.00 -0.90
N ASP A 45 -9.91 7.21 -1.95
CA ASP A 45 -11.23 6.95 -2.51
C ASP A 45 -11.68 5.51 -2.24
N ARG A 46 -12.62 5.36 -1.30
CA ARG A 46 -13.27 4.07 -1.00
C ARG A 46 -13.89 3.44 -2.24
N MET A 47 -14.40 4.24 -3.18
CA MET A 47 -15.03 3.72 -4.39
C MET A 47 -14.05 2.92 -5.24
N VAL A 48 -12.79 3.33 -5.32
CA VAL A 48 -11.74 2.61 -6.07
C VAL A 48 -11.56 1.20 -5.49
N ILE A 49 -11.53 1.08 -4.17
CA ILE A 49 -11.39 -0.22 -3.48
C ILE A 49 -12.61 -1.11 -3.76
N GLU A 50 -13.82 -0.59 -3.59
CA GLU A 50 -15.04 -1.38 -3.77
C GLU A 50 -15.25 -1.81 -5.23
N VAL A 51 -14.94 -0.93 -6.18
CA VAL A 51 -14.94 -1.26 -7.62
C VAL A 51 -13.90 -2.34 -7.90
N SER A 52 -12.71 -2.23 -7.32
CA SER A 52 -11.65 -3.22 -7.53
C SER A 52 -12.01 -4.59 -6.94
N LYS A 53 -12.58 -4.64 -5.74
CA LYS A 53 -13.13 -5.87 -5.16
C LYS A 53 -14.20 -6.50 -6.04
N LYS A 54 -15.04 -5.69 -6.67
CA LYS A 54 -16.15 -6.17 -7.52
C LYS A 54 -15.68 -6.69 -8.88
N PHE A 55 -14.77 -5.97 -9.55
CA PHE A 55 -14.41 -6.24 -10.95
C PHE A 55 -13.04 -6.88 -11.13
N PHE A 56 -12.15 -6.77 -10.14
CA PHE A 56 -10.80 -7.33 -10.14
C PHE A 56 -10.53 -8.17 -8.86
N PRO A 57 -11.37 -9.18 -8.55
CA PRO A 57 -11.29 -9.90 -7.27
C PRO A 57 -9.94 -10.61 -7.04
N GLU A 58 -9.26 -11.04 -8.11
CA GLU A 58 -7.94 -11.67 -7.99
C GLU A 58 -6.84 -10.68 -7.55
N LEU A 59 -6.89 -9.43 -8.01
CA LEU A 59 -5.99 -8.36 -7.57
C LEU A 59 -6.37 -7.90 -6.17
N ALA A 60 -7.67 -7.70 -5.93
CA ALA A 60 -8.19 -7.23 -4.66
C ALA A 60 -8.01 -8.24 -3.52
N ALA A 61 -7.72 -9.51 -3.82
CA ALA A 61 -7.33 -10.51 -2.82
C ALA A 61 -6.11 -10.09 -1.99
N GLY A 62 -5.27 -9.17 -2.49
CA GLY A 62 -4.18 -8.57 -1.72
C GLY A 62 -4.65 -7.86 -0.45
N PHE A 63 -5.89 -7.34 -0.41
CA PHE A 63 -6.47 -6.74 0.80
C PHE A 63 -6.80 -7.75 1.90
N GLU A 64 -6.88 -9.04 1.58
CA GLU A 64 -7.24 -10.10 2.52
C GLU A 64 -6.02 -10.69 3.25
N ASP A 65 -4.81 -10.23 2.93
CA ASP A 65 -3.61 -10.61 3.69
C ASP A 65 -3.74 -10.09 5.13
N PRO A 66 -3.57 -10.95 6.15
CA PRO A 66 -3.78 -10.57 7.56
C PRO A 66 -2.81 -9.50 8.07
N ARG A 67 -1.74 -9.21 7.32
CA ARG A 67 -0.78 -8.13 7.63
C ARG A 67 -1.25 -6.77 7.14
N VAL A 68 -2.30 -6.71 6.32
CA VAL A 68 -2.80 -5.46 5.72
C VAL A 68 -3.73 -4.72 6.68
N CYS A 69 -3.43 -3.44 6.88
CA CYS A 69 -4.29 -2.47 7.56
C CYS A 69 -4.68 -1.38 6.57
N LEU A 70 -5.95 -1.39 6.16
CA LEU A 70 -6.52 -0.41 5.24
C LEU A 70 -6.96 0.86 5.97
N HIS A 71 -6.39 1.98 5.57
CA HIS A 71 -6.78 3.33 5.98
C HIS A 71 -7.42 4.03 4.78
N VAL A 72 -8.71 4.36 4.91
CA VAL A 72 -9.40 5.16 3.88
C VAL A 72 -9.30 6.63 4.27
N GLY A 73 -8.55 7.40 3.49
CA GLY A 73 -8.29 8.82 3.76
C GLY A 73 -7.03 9.35 3.08
N ASP A 74 -6.72 10.63 3.36
CA ASP A 74 -5.55 11.30 2.80
C ASP A 74 -4.25 10.77 3.43
N ALA A 75 -3.36 10.24 2.58
CA ALA A 75 -2.07 9.73 3.00
C ALA A 75 -1.14 10.80 3.59
N VAL A 76 -1.27 12.07 3.17
CA VAL A 76 -0.51 13.20 3.72
C VAL A 76 -0.90 13.44 5.18
N GLU A 77 -2.20 13.41 5.49
CA GLU A 77 -2.68 13.52 6.87
C GLU A 77 -2.26 12.31 7.71
N PHE A 78 -2.38 11.10 7.14
CA PHE A 78 -1.91 9.88 7.79
C PHE A 78 -0.43 9.97 8.18
N LEU A 79 0.43 10.35 7.24
CA LEU A 79 1.88 10.46 7.45
C LEU A 79 2.27 11.50 8.51
N ARG A 80 1.51 12.59 8.67
CA ARG A 80 1.77 13.59 9.73
C ARG A 80 1.65 13.01 11.15
N ASN A 81 0.89 11.94 11.31
CA ASN A 81 0.66 11.29 12.60
C ASN A 81 1.53 10.03 12.80
N VAL A 82 2.33 9.66 11.81
CA VAL A 82 3.23 8.50 11.87
C VAL A 82 4.50 8.86 12.65
N PRO A 83 4.91 8.06 13.65
CA PRO A 83 6.20 8.23 14.32
C PRO A 83 7.38 8.14 13.36
N GLU A 84 8.42 8.94 13.62
CA GLU A 84 9.67 8.86 12.89
C GLU A 84 10.27 7.44 12.96
N GLY A 85 10.78 6.95 11.83
CA GLY A 85 11.43 5.64 11.72
C GLY A 85 10.48 4.43 11.74
N LYS A 86 9.16 4.62 11.59
CA LYS A 86 8.18 3.50 11.61
C LYS A 86 8.31 2.52 10.43
N TYR A 87 8.55 3.01 9.22
CA TYR A 87 8.49 2.22 7.99
C TYR A 87 9.87 1.93 7.41
N ASP A 88 10.12 0.66 7.06
CA ASP A 88 11.31 0.25 6.31
C ASP A 88 11.20 0.66 4.83
N VAL A 89 10.00 0.58 4.26
CA VAL A 89 9.70 0.96 2.87
C VAL A 89 8.40 1.74 2.77
N ILE A 90 8.42 2.80 1.96
CA ILE A 90 7.22 3.52 1.52
C ILE A 90 7.11 3.39 0.00
N ILE A 91 5.98 2.88 -0.48
CA ILE A 91 5.65 2.75 -1.90
C ILE A 91 4.57 3.79 -2.21
N VAL A 92 4.85 4.69 -3.15
CA VAL A 92 3.88 5.70 -3.62
C VAL A 92 3.37 5.27 -4.99
N ASP A 93 2.18 4.67 -5.00
CA ASP A 93 1.46 4.23 -6.19
C ASP A 93 0.31 5.20 -6.48
N SER A 94 0.69 6.44 -6.76
CA SER A 94 -0.23 7.55 -7.02
C SER A 94 -0.47 7.73 -8.51
N SER A 95 -1.64 8.27 -8.85
CA SER A 95 -1.87 8.87 -10.16
C SER A 95 -0.96 10.08 -10.41
N ASP A 96 -0.91 10.53 -11.66
CA ASP A 96 -0.19 11.74 -12.05
C ASP A 96 -0.64 12.96 -11.22
N PRO A 97 0.24 13.96 -10.99
CA PRO A 97 -0.02 15.10 -10.10
C PRO A 97 -1.03 16.14 -10.65
N VAL A 98 -1.96 15.73 -11.51
CA VAL A 98 -2.98 16.61 -12.09
C VAL A 98 -3.99 16.99 -10.99
N GLY A 99 -3.98 18.26 -10.57
CA GLY A 99 -4.85 18.79 -9.51
C GLY A 99 -4.14 19.18 -8.20
N MET A 100 -2.80 19.05 -8.13
CA MET A 100 -1.97 19.54 -7.01
C MET A 100 -1.41 20.97 -7.22
N LEU A 101 -2.09 21.81 -8.02
CA LEU A 101 -1.79 23.24 -8.19
C LEU A 101 -2.92 24.11 -7.63
#